data_AF-A0AAV8WNS5-F1
#
_entry.id   AF-A0AAV8WNS5-F1
#
_cell.length_a   1.000
_cell.length_b   1.000
_cell.length_c   1.000
_cell.angle_alpha   90.00
_cell.angle_beta   90.00
_cell.angle_gamma   90.00
#
_symmetry.space_group_name_H-M   'P 1'
#
loop_
_entity.id
_entity.type
_entity.pdbx_description
1 polymer ?
#
loop_
_entity_poly.entity_id
_entity_poly.type
_entity_poly.pdbx_seq_one_letter_code
_entity_poly.pdbx_strand_id
1 'polypeptide(L)'
;MVKEEEDDDCILLQLVTKKRKMEDLYKRRNVEGYSHVLIENHVINDEETFRNFFRLNRRQFNFVLSCIGTKIKKLASRRVNKPISVEQKLYVTLR
;
A
#
# COMPACT_ATOMS: atom_id res chain seq x y z
N MET A 1 27.04 -31.32 12.00
CA MET A 1 26.02 -32.14 11.32
C MET A 1 24.67 -32.03 12.02
N VAL A 2 24.29 -32.82 13.04
CA VAL A 2 22.91 -32.75 13.60
C VAL A 2 22.50 -31.38 14.19
N LYS A 3 23.38 -30.68 14.92
CA LYS A 3 23.08 -29.34 15.47
C LYS A 3 22.94 -28.24 14.41
N GLU A 4 23.69 -28.34 13.31
CA GLU A 4 23.64 -27.33 12.24
C GLU A 4 22.34 -27.44 11.44
N GLU A 5 21.82 -28.67 11.26
CA GLU A 5 20.53 -28.91 10.62
C GLU A 5 19.35 -28.41 11.50
N GLU A 6 19.40 -28.59 12.82
CA GLU A 6 18.39 -28.07 13.76
C GLU A 6 18.33 -26.53 13.79
N ASP A 7 19.50 -25.88 13.67
CA ASP A 7 19.61 -24.42 13.60
C ASP A 7 19.05 -23.88 12.27
N ASP A 8 19.33 -24.56 11.15
CA ASP A 8 18.82 -24.22 9.82
C ASP A 8 17.29 -24.34 9.74
N ASP A 9 16.71 -25.38 10.34
CA ASP A 9 15.26 -25.58 10.42
C ASP A 9 14.57 -24.49 11.24
N CYS A 10 15.18 -24.07 12.35
CA CYS A 10 14.70 -22.95 13.16
C CYS A 10 14.70 -21.64 12.36
N ILE A 11 15.76 -21.35 11.61
CA ILE A 11 15.87 -20.16 10.76
C ILE A 11 14.79 -20.19 9.66
N LEU A 12 14.61 -21.35 9.01
CA LEU A 12 13.59 -21.52 7.98
C LEU A 12 12.18 -21.25 8.53
N LEU A 13 11.86 -21.80 9.70
CA LEU A 13 10.55 -21.59 10.35
C LEU A 13 10.29 -20.11 10.66
N GLN A 14 11.30 -19.37 11.12
CA GLN A 14 11.22 -17.92 11.36
C GLN A 14 10.99 -17.12 10.08
N LEU A 15 11.66 -17.49 8.98
CA LEU A 15 11.47 -16.85 7.68
C LEU A 15 10.06 -17.09 7.12
N VAL A 16 9.56 -18.31 7.23
CA VAL A 16 8.20 -18.68 6.78
C VAL A 16 7.14 -17.93 7.58
N THR A 17 7.26 -17.89 8.90
CA THR A 17 6.31 -17.16 9.77
C THR A 17 6.34 -15.66 9.51
N LYS A 18 7.52 -15.06 9.32
CA LYS A 18 7.67 -13.65 8.94
C LYS A 18 7.02 -13.34 7.59
N LYS A 19 7.19 -14.21 6.59
CA LYS A 19 6.53 -14.07 5.29
C LYS A 19 5.01 -14.11 5.42
N ARG A 20 4.46 -15.08 6.17
CA ARG A 20 3.01 -15.18 6.43
C ARG A 20 2.45 -13.92 7.10
N LYS A 21 3.14 -13.38 8.11
CA LYS A 21 2.75 -12.11 8.77
C LYS A 21 2.72 -10.93 7.80
N MET A 22 3.70 -10.83 6.90
CA MET A 22 3.71 -9.77 5.87
C MET A 22 2.57 -9.93 4.86
N GLU A 23 2.29 -11.16 4.42
CA GLU A 23 1.14 -11.43 3.55
C GLU A 23 -0.19 -11.06 4.21
N ASP A 24 -0.33 -11.34 5.51
CA ASP A 24 -1.50 -10.95 6.29
C ASP A 24 -1.65 -9.42 6.38
N LEU A 25 -0.58 -8.69 6.67
CA LEU A 25 -0.61 -7.22 6.65
C LEU A 25 -1.03 -6.65 5.30
N TYR A 26 -0.58 -7.25 4.18
CA TYR A 26 -1.02 -6.80 2.87
C TYR A 26 -2.50 -7.07 2.61
N LYS A 27 -3.03 -8.21 3.10
CA LYS A 27 -4.47 -8.51 3.00
C LYS A 27 -5.27 -7.51 3.84
N ARG A 28 -4.88 -7.31 5.10
CA ARG A 28 -5.53 -6.34 6.00
C ARG A 28 -5.48 -4.92 5.45
N ARG A 29 -4.36 -4.48 4.88
CA ARG A 29 -4.27 -3.16 4.23
C ARG A 29 -5.29 -2.98 3.11
N ASN A 30 -5.65 -4.04 2.38
CA ASN A 30 -6.63 -3.96 1.31
C ASN A 30 -8.07 -3.91 1.80
N VAL A 31 -8.34 -4.18 3.08
CA VAL A 31 -9.70 -4.20 3.66
C VAL A 31 -9.87 -3.10 4.69
N GLU A 32 -8.88 -2.91 5.55
CA GLU A 32 -8.85 -1.97 6.67
C GLU A 32 -8.08 -0.68 6.33
N GLY A 33 -7.33 -0.66 5.23
CA GLY A 33 -6.46 0.47 4.92
C GLY A 33 -7.25 1.75 4.62
N TYR A 34 -6.72 2.89 5.06
CA TYR A 34 -7.32 4.21 4.88
C TYR A 34 -7.76 4.50 3.43
N SER A 35 -6.94 4.12 2.44
CA SER A 35 -7.29 4.28 1.03
C SER A 35 -8.53 3.48 0.62
N HIS A 36 -8.72 2.28 1.17
CA HIS A 36 -9.86 1.45 0.84
C HIS A 36 -11.10 1.87 1.64
N VAL A 37 -10.98 1.92 2.97
CA VAL A 37 -12.12 2.19 3.85
C VAL A 37 -12.66 3.60 3.64
N LEU A 38 -11.80 4.62 3.64
CA LEU A 38 -12.26 6.00 3.55
C LEU A 38 -12.39 6.46 2.10
N ILE A 39 -11.33 6.30 1.31
CA ILE A 39 -11.30 6.92 -0.02
C ILE A 39 -12.22 6.18 -1.00
N GLU A 40 -12.07 4.86 -1.13
CA GLU A 40 -12.87 4.07 -2.09
C GLU A 40 -14.34 3.97 -1.68
N ASN A 41 -14.66 3.82 -0.39
CA ASN A 41 -16.06 3.66 0.02
C ASN A 41 -16.82 4.99 0.17
N HIS A 42 -16.17 6.06 0.62
CA HIS A 42 -16.87 7.29 1.02
C HIS A 42 -16.52 8.54 0.21
N VAL A 43 -15.32 8.64 -0.35
CA VAL A 43 -14.85 9.88 -0.98
C VAL A 43 -14.89 9.83 -2.51
N ILE A 44 -14.60 8.68 -3.13
CA ILE A 44 -14.36 8.61 -4.59
C ILE A 44 -15.64 8.70 -5.44
N ASN A 45 -16.80 8.40 -4.86
CA ASN A 45 -18.05 8.28 -5.62
C ASN A 45 -18.78 9.62 -5.78
N ASP A 46 -18.57 10.57 -4.86
CA ASP A 46 -19.20 11.88 -4.87
C ASP A 46 -18.16 12.98 -5.16
N GLU A 47 -18.41 13.81 -6.19
CA GLU A 47 -17.45 14.85 -6.62
C GLU A 47 -17.36 16.01 -5.62
N GLU A 48 -18.46 16.32 -4.92
CA GLU A 48 -18.45 17.36 -3.89
C GLU A 48 -17.60 16.92 -2.69
N THR A 49 -17.86 15.71 -2.18
CA THR A 49 -17.07 15.08 -1.12
C THR A 49 -15.62 14.93 -1.56
N PHE A 50 -15.34 14.45 -2.77
CA PHE A 50 -13.98 14.35 -3.30
C PHE A 50 -13.27 15.71 -3.27
N ARG A 51 -13.94 16.77 -3.72
CA ARG A 51 -13.36 18.12 -3.76
C ARG A 51 -13.14 18.68 -2.37
N ASN A 52 -14.11 18.56 -1.48
CA ASN A 52 -13.98 19.00 -0.09
C ASN A 52 -12.88 18.21 0.63
N PHE A 53 -12.75 16.93 0.28
CA PHE A 53 -11.77 16.01 0.85
C PHE A 53 -10.39 16.10 0.23
N PHE A 54 -10.16 16.47 -1.02
CA PHE A 54 -8.80 16.60 -1.55
C PHE A 54 -8.38 18.04 -1.82
N ARG A 55 -9.32 18.99 -1.64
CA ARG A 55 -9.20 20.40 -2.06
C ARG A 55 -8.88 20.52 -3.56
N LEU A 56 -9.19 19.49 -4.32
CA LEU A 56 -8.97 19.33 -5.75
C LEU A 56 -10.15 18.57 -6.35
N ASN A 57 -10.56 18.93 -7.56
CA ASN A 57 -11.48 18.07 -8.33
C ASN A 57 -10.73 16.89 -8.97
N ARG A 58 -11.45 15.89 -9.47
CA ARG A 58 -10.85 14.68 -10.07
C ARG A 58 -9.89 14.99 -11.22
N ARG A 59 -10.20 15.99 -12.05
CA ARG A 59 -9.33 16.39 -13.18
C ARG A 59 -8.00 16.95 -12.68
N GLN A 60 -8.04 17.83 -11.68
CA GLN A 60 -6.84 18.39 -11.05
C GLN A 60 -6.02 17.32 -10.35
N PHE A 61 -6.67 16.39 -9.63
CA PHE A 61 -5.99 15.26 -9.02
C PHE A 61 -5.25 14.41 -10.06
N ASN A 62 -5.91 14.04 -11.15
CA ASN A 62 -5.31 13.25 -12.23
C ASN A 62 -4.18 14.00 -12.94
N PHE A 63 -4.29 15.33 -13.08
CA PHE A 63 -3.22 16.16 -13.61
C PHE A 63 -1.99 16.15 -12.70
N VAL A 64 -2.17 16.35 -11.38
CA VAL A 64 -1.05 16.26 -10.43
C VAL A 64 -0.43 14.87 -10.48
N LEU A 65 -1.24 13.82 -10.49
CA LEU A 65 -0.80 12.44 -10.57
C LEU A 65 0.01 12.17 -11.85
N SER A 66 -0.35 12.74 -12.99
CA SER A 66 0.41 12.58 -14.23
C SER A 66 1.77 13.27 -14.18
N CYS A 67 1.88 14.42 -13.48
CA CYS A 67 3.13 15.14 -13.32
C CYS A 67 4.13 14.43 -12.39
N ILE A 68 3.66 13.82 -11.30
CA ILE A 68 4.54 13.25 -10.25
C ILE A 68 4.54 11.73 -10.19
N GLY A 69 3.59 11.06 -10.84
CA GLY A 69 3.34 9.64 -10.69
C GLY A 69 4.58 8.79 -10.95
N THR A 70 5.34 9.09 -12.01
CA THR A 70 6.60 8.39 -12.33
C THR A 70 7.69 8.60 -11.27
N LYS A 71 7.73 9.78 -10.63
CA LYS A 71 8.71 10.14 -9.59
C LYS A 71 8.42 9.45 -8.26
N ILE A 72 7.15 9.29 -7.91
CA ILE A 72 6.73 8.68 -6.63
C ILE A 72 6.45 7.17 -6.75
N LYS A 73 6.47 6.61 -7.97
CA LYS A 73 6.29 5.18 -8.21
C LYS A 73 7.44 4.40 -7.57
N LYS A 74 7.09 3.34 -6.85
CA LYS A 74 8.05 2.39 -6.29
C LYS A 74 7.76 1.03 -6.87
N LEU A 75 8.75 0.42 -7.51
CA LEU A 75 8.63 -0.95 -8.02
C LEU A 75 8.62 -1.95 -6.87
N ALA A 76 7.96 -3.08 -7.10
CA ALA A 76 8.03 -4.20 -6.18
C ALA A 76 9.48 -4.69 -6.09
N SER A 77 9.87 -5.07 -4.88
CA SER A 77 11.22 -5.60 -4.60
C SER A 77 11.09 -6.72 -3.58
N ARG A 78 12.14 -7.54 -3.40
CA ARG A 78 12.15 -8.63 -2.41
C ARG A 78 11.82 -8.15 -0.98
N ARG A 79 12.13 -6.89 -0.65
CA ARG A 79 11.83 -6.28 0.66
C ARG A 79 10.39 -5.75 0.75
N VAL A 80 9.81 -5.31 -0.37
CA VAL A 80 8.46 -4.75 -0.46
C VAL A 80 7.77 -5.31 -1.70
N ASN A 81 7.10 -6.44 -1.54
CA ASN A 81 6.44 -7.16 -2.65
C ASN A 81 5.21 -6.42 -3.19
N LYS A 82 4.49 -5.69 -2.32
CA LYS A 82 3.26 -4.96 -2.69
C LYS A 82 3.37 -3.48 -2.31
N PRO A 83 4.14 -2.69 -3.07
CA PRO A 83 4.26 -1.26 -2.82
C PRO A 83 2.90 -0.56 -2.89
N ILE A 84 2.75 0.54 -2.15
CA ILE A 84 1.56 1.40 -2.21
C ILE A 84 1.50 2.05 -3.59
N SER A 85 0.31 2.11 -4.19
CA SER A 85 0.12 2.70 -5.52
C SER A 85 0.43 4.20 -5.53
N VAL A 86 0.60 4.78 -6.71
CA VAL A 86 0.91 6.22 -6.84
C VAL A 86 -0.31 7.07 -6.46
N GLU A 87 -1.51 6.61 -6.78
CA GLU A 87 -2.79 7.19 -6.38
C GLU A 87 -2.93 7.19 -4.87
N GLN A 88 -2.70 6.03 -4.23
CA GLN A 88 -2.81 5.87 -2.79
C GLN A 88 -1.79 6.73 -2.03
N LYS A 89 -0.58 6.87 -2.57
CA LYS A 89 0.42 7.81 -2.02
C LYS A 89 -0.08 9.25 -2.12
N LEU A 90 -0.69 9.62 -3.25
CA LEU A 90 -1.23 10.96 -3.43
C LEU A 90 -2.41 11.22 -2.51
N TYR A 91 -3.28 10.24 -2.25
CA TYR A 91 -4.37 10.36 -1.27
C TYR A 91 -3.86 10.71 0.12
N VAL A 92 -2.81 10.02 0.58
CA VAL A 92 -2.17 10.28 1.89
C VAL A 92 -1.36 11.58 1.87
N THR A 93 -0.79 11.98 0.74
CA THR A 93 0.00 13.23 0.71
C THR A 93 -0.90 14.47 0.80
N LEU A 94 -2.10 14.40 0.25
CA LEU A 94 -3.06 15.50 0.30
C LEU A 94 -3.83 15.58 1.64
N ARG A 95 -3.59 14.65 2.58
CA ARG A 95 -4.27 14.59 3.89
C ARG A 95 -3.41 14.14 5.05
#